data_AF-A0A2G6HA54-F1
#
_entry.id   AF-A0A2G6HA54-F1
#
_cell.length_a   1.000
_cell.length_b   1.000
_cell.length_c   1.000
_cell.angle_alpha   90.00
_cell.angle_beta   90.00
_cell.angle_gamma   90.00
#
_symmetry.space_group_name_H-M   'P 1'
#
loop_
_entity.id
_entity.type
_entity.pdbx_description
1 polymer ?
#
loop_
_entity_poly.entity_id
_entity_poly.type
_entity_poly.pdbx_seq_one_letter_code
_entity_poly.pdbx_strand_id
1 'polypeptide(L)' 'MGVRKLSAMVLGFKVSKRQQTSNWEAKDLSNAQQIYAATDAWVSREIYLKIKGLKDVILAS' A
#
# COMPACT_ATOMS: atom_id res chain seq x y z
N MET A 1 2.12 -10.24 8.39
CA MET A 1 1.80 -10.21 6.93
C MET A 1 1.88 -8.75 6.48
N GLY A 2 2.73 -8.40 5.51
CA GLY A 2 2.93 -6.99 5.10
C GLY A 2 1.96 -6.52 4.00
N VAL A 3 1.89 -5.20 3.81
CA VAL A 3 1.02 -4.49 2.83
C VAL A 3 1.10 -5.10 1.44
N ARG A 4 2.26 -5.60 0.99
CA ARG A 4 2.41 -6.27 -0.31
C ARG A 4 1.56 -7.54 -0.50
N LYS A 5 1.40 -8.36 0.54
CA LYS A 5 0.57 -9.58 0.43
C LYS A 5 -0.92 -9.19 0.41
N LEU A 6 -1.29 -8.21 1.24
CA LEU A 6 -2.64 -7.67 1.28
C LEU A 6 -3.01 -6.95 -0.02
N SER A 7 -2.11 -6.15 -0.60
CA SER A 7 -2.33 -5.46 -1.87
C SER A 7 -2.59 -6.44 -3.00
N ALA A 8 -1.84 -7.56 -3.05
CA ALA A 8 -2.06 -8.60 -4.05
C ALA A 8 -3.43 -9.27 -3.90
N MET A 9 -3.85 -9.55 -2.66
CA MET A 9 -5.12 -10.22 -2.37
C MET A 9 -6.34 -9.30 -2.54
N VAL A 10 -6.22 -8.03 -2.15
CA VAL A 10 -7.35 -7.09 -2.07
C VAL A 10 -7.44 -6.20 -3.32
N LEU A 11 -6.31 -5.78 -3.89
CA LEU A 11 -6.24 -4.87 -5.04
C LEU A 11 -5.81 -5.55 -6.35
N GLY A 12 -5.36 -6.81 -6.31
CA GLY A 12 -5.00 -7.58 -7.51
C GLY A 12 -3.62 -7.27 -8.10
N PHE A 13 -2.79 -6.42 -7.46
CA PHE A 13 -1.43 -6.12 -7.93
C PHE A 13 -0.39 -6.12 -6.79
N LYS A 14 0.89 -6.25 -7.17
CA LYS A 14 2.02 -6.31 -6.23
C LYS A 14 2.79 -4.98 -6.22
N VAL A 15 2.97 -4.40 -5.04
CA VAL A 15 3.84 -3.22 -4.86
C VAL A 15 5.31 -3.63 -4.91
N SER A 16 6.10 -2.90 -5.72
CA SER A 16 7.55 -3.06 -5.80
C SER A 16 8.21 -2.70 -4.46
N LYS A 17 9.24 -3.46 -4.05
CA LYS A 17 9.97 -3.27 -2.78
C LYS A 17 11.36 -2.67 -2.96
N ARG A 18 11.70 -2.21 -4.17
CA ARG A 18 13.08 -1.80 -4.50
C ARG A 18 13.64 -0.68 -3.61
N GLN A 19 12.77 0.19 -3.09
CA GLN A 19 13.19 1.30 -2.22
C GLN A 19 13.07 0.97 -0.72
N GLN A 20 12.57 -0.23 -0.35
CA GLN A 20 12.36 -0.58 1.06
C GLN A 20 13.68 -0.59 1.84
N THR A 21 14.76 -1.08 1.23
CA THR A 21 16.11 -1.15 1.83
C THR A 21 17.04 -0.04 1.31
N SER A 22 16.49 1.08 0.86
CA SER A 22 17.28 2.26 0.45
C SER A 22 17.75 3.06 1.67
N ASN A 23 18.67 4.02 1.48
CA ASN A 23 19.09 4.91 2.55
C ASN A 23 17.96 5.91 2.89
N TRP A 24 17.17 5.59 3.91
CA TRP A 24 16.06 6.43 4.41
C TRP A 24 16.51 7.55 5.35
N GLU A 25 17.77 7.53 5.78
CA GLU A 25 18.37 8.57 6.65
C GLU A 25 18.98 9.71 5.83
N ALA A 26 18.92 9.62 4.50
CA ALA A 26 19.36 10.68 3.61
C ALA A 26 18.57 11.97 3.90
N LYS A 27 19.29 13.11 3.96
CA LYS A 27 18.70 14.43 4.18
C LYS A 27 17.62 14.78 3.16
N ASP A 28 17.88 14.41 1.90
CA ASP A 28 16.94 14.56 0.79
C ASP A 28 16.62 13.18 0.21
N LEU A 29 15.33 12.83 0.20
CA LEU A 29 14.86 11.58 -0.39
C LEU A 29 14.83 11.69 -1.91
N SER A 30 15.34 10.66 -2.60
CA SER A 30 15.21 10.57 -4.05
C SER A 30 13.74 10.52 -4.48
N ASN A 31 13.47 10.94 -5.70
CA ASN A 31 12.12 10.87 -6.28
C ASN A 31 11.53 9.45 -6.19
N ALA A 32 12.35 8.42 -6.40
CA ALA A 32 11.93 7.02 -6.28
C ALA A 32 11.49 6.64 -4.84
N GLN A 33 12.20 7.14 -3.82
CA GLN A 33 11.83 6.93 -2.41
C GLN A 33 10.52 7.65 -2.05
N GLN A 34 10.34 8.88 -2.53
CA GLN A 34 9.11 9.63 -2.34
C GLN A 34 7.91 8.93 -2.98
N ILE A 35 8.05 8.48 -4.23
CA ILE A 35 7.02 7.69 -4.93
C ILE A 35 6.71 6.41 -4.16
N TYR A 36 7.74 5.71 -3.67
CA TYR A 36 7.53 4.48 -2.90
C TYR A 36 6.75 4.73 -1.61
N ALA A 37 7.11 5.77 -0.84
CA ALA A 37 6.40 6.15 0.38
C ALA A 37 4.94 6.57 0.11
N ALA A 38 4.72 7.39 -0.93
CA ALA A 38 3.38 7.79 -1.37
C ALA A 38 2.53 6.58 -1.80
N THR A 39 3.14 5.64 -2.51
CA THR A 39 2.47 4.39 -2.93
C THR A 39 2.06 3.55 -1.73
N ASP A 40 2.92 3.42 -0.71
CA ASP A 40 2.61 2.62 0.49
C ASP A 40 1.44 3.23 1.28
N ALA A 41 1.39 4.56 1.40
CA ALA A 41 0.27 5.28 2.01
C ALA A 41 -1.03 5.12 1.22
N TRP A 42 -0.99 5.28 -0.11
CA TRP A 42 -2.16 5.14 -0.97
C TRP A 42 -2.70 3.71 -0.95
N VAL A 43 -1.84 2.69 -1.08
CA VAL A 43 -2.25 1.27 -1.05
C VAL A 43 -2.92 0.92 0.28
N SER A 44 -2.40 1.43 1.40
CA SER A 44 -2.99 1.21 2.71
C SER A 44 -4.41 1.78 2.80
N ARG A 45 -4.63 2.98 2.26
CA ARG A 45 -5.97 3.60 2.15
C ARG A 45 -6.92 2.77 1.28
N GLU A 46 -6.49 2.36 0.09
CA GLU A 46 -7.34 1.60 -0.83
C GLU A 46 -7.74 0.24 -0.26
N ILE A 47 -6.81 -0.45 0.42
CA ILE A 47 -7.11 -1.70 1.13
C ILE A 47 -8.21 -1.45 2.18
N TYR A 48 -8.10 -0.40 2.98
CA TYR A 48 -9.10 -0.05 3.98
C TYR A 48 -10.47 0.21 3.35
N LEU A 49 -10.54 1.03 2.29
CA LEU A 49 -11.80 1.36 1.62
C LEU A 49 -12.46 0.14 1.00
N LYS A 50 -11.68 -0.75 0.36
CA LYS A 50 -12.19 -1.98 -0.23
C LYS A 50 -12.77 -2.90 0.83
N ILE A 51 -12.06 -3.08 1.95
CA ILE A 51 -12.53 -3.91 3.07
C ILE A 51 -13.76 -3.31 3.74
N LYS A 52 -13.80 -1.98 3.92
CA LYS A 52 -14.96 -1.29 4.49
C LYS A 52 -16.20 -1.47 3.59
N GLY A 53 -16.06 -1.20 2.29
CA GLY A 53 -17.16 -1.40 1.34
C GLY A 53 -17.64 -2.86 1.27
N LEU A 54 -16.74 -3.84 1.39
CA LEU A 54 -17.12 -5.25 1.48
C LEU A 54 -17.95 -5.57 2.74
N LYS A 55 -17.60 -4.98 3.89
CA LYS A 55 -18.39 -5.13 5.12
C LYS A 55 -19.78 -4.53 4.96
N ASP A 56 -19.88 -3.37 4.34
CA ASP A 56 -21.17 -2.70 4.12
C ASP A 56 -22.09 -3.53 3.22
N VAL A 57 -21.56 -4.22 2.22
CA VAL A 57 -22.33 -5.13 1.35
C VAL A 57 -22.80 -6.39 2.10
N ILE A 58 -21.92 -7.04 2.89
CA ILE A 58 -22.24 -8.28 3.60
C ILE A 58 -23.24 -8.06 4.74
N LEU A 59 -23.17 -6.90 5.42
CA LEU A 59 -24.11 -6.58 6.51
C LEU A 59 -25.48 -6.12 5.99
N ALA A 60 -25.58 -5.76 4.71
CA ALA A 60 -26.82 -5.37 4.05
C ALA A 60 -27.55 -6.55 3.36
N SER A 61 -26.96 -7.76 3.37
CA SER A 61 -27.50 -9.00 2.80
C SER A 61 -27.89 -9.99 3.89
#